data_AF-A0A1H1MXF8-F1
#
_entry.id   AF-A0A1H1MXF8-F1
#
_cell.length_a   1.000
_cell.length_b   1.000
_cell.length_c   1.000
_cell.angle_alpha   90.00
_cell.angle_beta   90.00
_cell.angle_gamma   90.00
#
_symmetry.space_group_name_H-M   'P 1'
#
loop_
_entity.id
_entity.type
_entity.pdbx_description
1 polymer ?
#
loop_
_entity_poly.entity_id
_entity_poly.type
_entity_poly.pdbx_seq_one_letter_code
_entity_poly.pdbx_strand_id
1 'polypeptide(L)'
;MKSLESTDIVITNGIKTWWTYPIMMKWKKIQRDKLDPKTKDNIISGINSSLIVDCTCFLEGIFDLAIREKINYQKDGNYKHRINDHLLDRLENAQFNEYQKLYYLAFGNELKDVTDNQKWKAIKSLFSFRNLIVHGSGVLIDYYRVKEKFQVVGWGKYNSIINYLIEIKLVPKFVKNENTEIDIFESRIADYYYAKTLEFTNQFAVEIQSKLLQNEAEEIIEAIEFNDELEN
;
A
#
# COMPACT_ATOMS: atom_id res chain seq x y z
N MET A 1 27.04 33.83 29.07
CA MET A 1 26.90 33.14 27.77
C MET A 1 27.19 31.66 27.99
N LYS A 2 26.16 30.81 28.06
CA LYS A 2 26.31 29.35 28.02
C LYS A 2 26.24 28.95 26.55
N SER A 3 27.25 28.23 26.08
CA SER A 3 27.30 27.68 24.73
C SER A 3 26.17 26.68 24.54
N LEU A 4 25.35 26.87 23.51
CA LEU A 4 24.42 25.87 23.00
C LEU A 4 25.25 24.69 22.51
N GLU A 5 25.18 23.58 23.22
CA GLU A 5 25.69 22.29 22.73
C GLU A 5 24.86 21.90 21.51
N SER A 6 25.53 21.78 20.37
CA SER A 6 24.96 21.32 19.11
C SER A 6 24.37 19.94 19.32
N THR A 7 23.05 19.83 19.21
CA THR A 7 22.38 18.55 19.15
C THR A 7 22.73 17.93 17.81
N ASP A 8 23.70 17.02 17.82
CA ASP A 8 24.08 16.25 16.63
C ASP A 8 22.87 15.43 16.18
N ILE A 9 22.18 15.91 15.14
CA ILE A 9 21.16 15.15 14.43
C ILE A 9 21.91 14.04 13.71
N VAL A 10 21.94 12.84 14.31
CA VAL A 10 22.39 11.63 13.64
C VAL A 10 21.32 11.26 12.61
N ILE A 11 21.45 11.81 11.41
CA ILE A 11 20.69 11.34 10.24
C ILE A 11 21.28 9.97 9.90
N THR A 12 20.65 8.90 10.39
CA THR A 12 20.97 7.55 9.92
C THR A 12 20.56 7.46 8.44
N ASN A 13 21.53 7.70 7.55
CA ASN A 13 21.44 7.49 6.10
C ASN A 13 21.36 5.97 5.80
N GLY A 14 20.36 5.29 6.34
CA GLY A 14 20.00 3.96 5.90
C GLY A 14 19.38 4.05 4.51
N ILE A 15 19.78 3.16 3.60
CA ILE A 15 19.04 2.98 2.35
C ILE A 15 17.62 2.59 2.74
N LYS A 16 16.67 3.50 2.51
CA LYS A 16 15.24 3.23 2.69
C LYS A 16 14.86 2.13 1.69
N THR A 17 14.85 0.87 2.15
CA THR A 17 14.79 -0.34 1.31
C THR A 17 13.58 -0.36 0.38
N TRP A 18 12.47 0.25 0.79
CA TRP A 18 11.25 0.36 -0.02
C TRP A 18 11.43 1.17 -1.31
N TRP A 19 12.37 2.12 -1.38
CA TRP A 19 12.66 2.87 -2.61
C TRP A 19 13.25 2.02 -3.73
N THR A 20 13.76 0.84 -3.40
CA THR A 20 14.26 -0.10 -4.41
C THR A 20 13.13 -0.89 -5.07
N TYR A 21 11.93 -0.95 -4.48
CA TYR A 21 10.81 -1.74 -4.99
C TYR A 21 10.32 -1.31 -6.37
N PRO A 22 10.13 -0.01 -6.69
CA PRO A 22 9.75 0.39 -8.04
C PRO A 22 10.71 -0.12 -9.12
N ILE A 23 12.01 -0.08 -8.84
CA ILE A 23 13.05 -0.59 -9.75
C ILE A 23 12.97 -2.12 -9.85
N MET A 24 12.83 -2.81 -8.72
CA MET A 24 12.69 -4.27 -8.67
C MET A 24 11.42 -4.75 -9.38
N MET A 25 10.28 -4.12 -9.14
CA MET A 25 9.00 -4.41 -9.79
C MET A 25 9.12 -4.21 -11.30
N LYS A 26 9.69 -3.09 -11.74
CA LYS A 26 9.95 -2.82 -13.16
C LYS A 26 10.87 -3.88 -13.77
N TRP A 27 11.94 -4.25 -13.07
CA TRP A 27 12.86 -5.29 -13.52
C TRP A 27 12.16 -6.64 -13.66
N LYS A 28 11.40 -7.09 -12.65
CA LYS A 28 10.62 -8.34 -12.69
C LYS A 28 9.63 -8.37 -13.85
N LYS A 29 8.91 -7.27 -14.07
CA LYS A 29 8.02 -7.11 -15.22
C LYS A 29 8.76 -7.27 -16.55
N ILE A 30 9.90 -6.60 -16.72
CA ILE A 30 10.73 -6.72 -17.92
C ILE A 30 11.24 -8.15 -18.12
N GLN A 31 11.67 -8.84 -17.05
CA GLN A 31 12.13 -10.23 -17.16
C GLN A 31 11.00 -11.15 -17.58
N ARG A 32 9.82 -11.03 -16.96
CA ARG A 32 8.62 -11.78 -17.33
C ARG A 32 8.26 -11.57 -18.78
N ASP A 33 8.24 -10.33 -19.25
CA ASP A 33 7.81 -9.96 -20.61
C ASP A 33 8.81 -10.42 -21.70
N LYS A 34 10.04 -10.82 -21.32
CA LYS A 34 11.05 -11.42 -22.21
C LYS A 34 10.94 -12.94 -22.31
N LEU A 35 10.19 -13.60 -21.44
CA LEU A 35 10.04 -15.05 -21.49
C LEU A 35 9.18 -15.44 -22.70
N ASP A 36 9.57 -16.51 -23.39
CA ASP A 36 8.70 -17.12 -24.42
C ASP A 36 7.38 -17.52 -23.73
N PRO A 37 6.20 -17.20 -24.28
CA PRO A 37 4.91 -17.68 -23.77
C PRO A 37 4.83 -19.21 -23.62
N LYS A 38 5.71 -19.98 -24.28
CA LYS A 38 5.87 -21.44 -24.11
C LYS A 38 6.78 -21.84 -22.94
N THR A 39 7.44 -20.88 -22.29
CA THR A 39 8.24 -21.09 -21.08
C THR A 39 7.29 -21.44 -19.93
N LYS A 40 7.63 -22.49 -19.15
CA LYS A 40 6.88 -23.05 -18.01
C LYS A 40 5.97 -22.01 -17.34
N ASP A 41 4.65 -22.14 -17.49
CA ASP A 41 3.61 -21.28 -16.89
C ASP A 41 3.86 -20.95 -15.40
N ASN A 42 4.48 -21.88 -14.68
CA ASN A 42 4.88 -21.73 -13.28
C ASN A 42 5.88 -20.58 -13.04
N ILE A 43 6.78 -20.29 -13.97
CA ILE A 43 7.74 -19.18 -13.84
C ILE A 43 7.03 -17.84 -13.98
N ILE A 44 6.16 -17.70 -14.99
CA ILE A 44 5.36 -16.49 -15.19
C ILE A 44 4.46 -16.25 -13.97
N SER A 45 3.76 -17.29 -13.52
CA SER A 45 2.94 -17.25 -12.30
C SER A 45 3.75 -16.89 -11.05
N GLY A 46 4.96 -17.43 -10.93
CA GLY A 46 5.89 -17.10 -9.85
C GLY A 46 6.34 -15.64 -9.86
N ILE A 47 6.64 -15.08 -11.04
CA ILE A 47 6.98 -13.66 -11.16
C ILE A 47 5.76 -12.78 -10.85
N ASN A 48 4.59 -13.12 -11.37
CA ASN A 48 3.35 -12.36 -11.16
C ASN A 48 2.89 -12.36 -9.70
N SER A 49 2.94 -13.51 -9.02
CA SER A 49 2.67 -13.59 -7.58
C SER A 49 3.69 -12.78 -6.77
N SER A 50 4.98 -12.85 -7.12
CA SER A 50 6.01 -12.03 -6.47
C SER A 50 5.81 -10.52 -6.71
N LEU A 51 5.38 -10.11 -7.90
CA LEU A 51 5.04 -8.72 -8.20
C LEU A 51 3.89 -8.20 -7.31
N ILE A 52 2.86 -9.02 -7.07
CA ILE A 52 1.75 -8.67 -6.16
C ILE A 52 2.27 -8.42 -4.74
N VAL A 53 3.19 -9.27 -4.26
CA VAL A 53 3.83 -9.10 -2.94
C VAL A 53 4.63 -7.80 -2.90
N ASP A 54 5.49 -7.58 -3.90
CA ASP A 54 6.32 -6.37 -4.00
C ASP A 54 5.50 -5.08 -4.00
N CYS A 55 4.37 -5.06 -4.71
CA CYS A 55 3.45 -3.93 -4.72
C CYS A 55 2.98 -3.58 -3.29
N THR A 56 2.62 -4.58 -2.49
CA THR A 56 2.20 -4.33 -1.10
C THR A 56 3.34 -3.87 -0.21
N CYS A 57 4.53 -4.47 -0.34
CA CYS A 57 5.70 -4.04 0.42
C CYS A 57 6.07 -2.57 0.12
N PHE A 58 5.96 -2.15 -1.14
CA PHE A 58 6.20 -0.76 -1.52
C PHE A 58 5.19 0.19 -0.85
N LEU A 59 3.91 -0.16 -0.87
CA LEU A 59 2.86 0.62 -0.21
C LEU A 59 3.07 0.71 1.30
N GLU A 60 3.40 -0.41 1.96
CA GLU A 60 3.70 -0.43 3.40
C GLU A 60 4.89 0.46 3.75
N GLY A 61 5.96 0.43 2.96
CA GLY A 61 7.11 1.32 3.18
C GLY A 61 6.78 2.80 3.01
N ILE A 62 5.88 3.13 2.07
CA ILE A 62 5.38 4.50 1.91
C ILE A 62 4.49 4.93 3.08
N PHE A 63 3.61 4.04 3.56
CA PHE A 63 2.76 4.32 4.72
C PHE A 63 3.58 4.49 5.99
N ASP A 64 4.56 3.60 6.23
CA ASP A 64 5.51 3.72 7.34
C ASP A 64 6.19 5.08 7.31
N LEU A 65 6.76 5.45 6.16
CA LEU A 65 7.50 6.70 6.04
C LEU A 65 6.62 7.91 6.37
N ALA A 66 5.44 8.02 5.75
CA ALA A 66 4.57 9.16 5.94
C ALA A 66 4.09 9.29 7.40
N ILE A 67 3.72 8.16 8.02
CA ILE A 67 3.25 8.14 9.42
C ILE A 67 4.41 8.47 10.36
N ARG A 68 5.59 7.88 10.13
CA ARG A 68 6.79 8.11 10.94
C ARG A 68 7.25 9.57 10.87
N GLU A 69 7.23 10.18 9.69
CA GLU A 69 7.55 11.61 9.51
C GLU A 69 6.58 12.48 10.32
N LYS A 70 5.28 12.21 10.23
CA LYS A 70 4.26 12.96 10.98
C LYS A 70 4.37 12.80 12.50
N ILE A 71 4.65 11.59 13.00
CA ILE A 71 4.86 11.35 14.45
C ILE A 71 6.13 12.04 14.95
N ASN A 72 7.24 11.95 14.21
CA ASN A 72 8.51 12.56 14.65
C ASN A 72 8.47 14.08 14.65
N TYR A 73 7.67 14.71 13.79
CA TYR A 73 7.47 16.15 13.76
C TYR A 73 6.85 16.68 15.07
N GLN A 74 6.05 15.88 15.78
CA GLN A 74 5.32 16.29 16.99
C GLN A 74 6.09 16.08 18.32
N LYS A 75 7.42 15.95 18.30
CA LYS A 75 8.24 15.50 19.45
C LYS A 75 8.52 16.54 20.55
N ASP A 76 7.86 17.69 20.57
CA ASP A 76 8.10 18.72 21.59
C ASP A 76 7.38 18.43 22.92
N GLY A 77 8.13 17.88 23.88
CA GLY A 77 7.75 17.73 25.30
C GLY A 77 7.77 16.29 25.85
N ASN A 78 8.09 16.14 27.15
CA ASN A 78 8.29 14.83 27.81
C ASN A 78 7.08 13.88 27.76
N TYR A 79 5.84 14.41 27.74
CA TYR A 79 4.63 13.59 27.63
C TYR A 79 4.37 13.15 26.18
N LYS A 80 4.56 14.06 25.22
CA LYS A 80 4.44 13.75 23.78
C LYS A 80 5.46 12.70 23.35
N HIS A 81 6.66 12.69 23.96
CA HIS A 81 7.68 11.69 23.70
C HIS A 81 7.20 10.25 23.94
N ARG A 82 6.59 9.97 25.10
CA ARG A 82 6.10 8.61 25.43
C ARG A 82 4.98 8.13 24.51
N ILE A 83 4.09 9.04 24.10
CA ILE A 83 3.03 8.72 23.14
C ILE A 83 3.64 8.41 21.78
N ASN A 84 4.59 9.23 21.33
CA ASN A 84 5.24 9.05 20.03
C ASN A 84 6.03 7.73 20.00
N ASP A 85 6.75 7.38 21.07
CA ASP A 85 7.45 6.08 21.16
C ASP A 85 6.48 4.91 21.07
N HIS A 86 5.32 5.00 21.74
CA HIS A 86 4.29 3.97 21.65
C HIS A 86 3.69 3.84 20.24
N LEU A 87 3.48 4.97 19.54
CA LEU A 87 3.00 4.95 18.16
C LEU A 87 4.05 4.39 17.19
N LEU A 88 5.34 4.68 17.41
CA LEU A 88 6.43 4.14 16.60
C LEU A 88 6.57 2.61 16.79
N ASP A 89 6.44 2.11 18.02
CA ASP A 89 6.46 0.67 18.31
C ASP A 89 5.29 -0.08 17.62
N ARG A 90 4.09 0.53 17.64
CA ARG A 90 2.94 0.02 16.87
C ARG A 90 3.18 0.04 15.37
N LEU A 91 3.86 1.07 14.87
CA LEU A 91 4.17 1.22 13.45
C LEU A 91 5.15 0.14 12.96
N GLU A 92 6.16 -0.21 13.75
CA GLU A 92 7.14 -1.25 13.41
C GLU A 92 6.52 -2.63 13.20
N ASN A 93 5.42 -2.91 13.90
CA ASN A 93 4.69 -4.18 13.83
C ASN A 93 3.39 -4.09 12.99
N ALA A 94 3.20 -2.99 12.26
CA ALA A 94 1.94 -2.70 11.60
C ALA A 94 1.66 -3.65 10.43
N GLN A 95 0.42 -4.12 10.36
CA GLN A 95 -0.16 -4.70 9.15
C GLN A 95 -1.07 -3.66 8.48
N PHE A 96 -1.56 -3.95 7.27
CA PHE A 96 -2.39 -3.01 6.49
C PHE A 96 -3.55 -2.35 7.27
N ASN A 97 -4.25 -3.09 8.12
CA ASN A 97 -5.32 -2.51 8.95
C ASN A 97 -4.78 -1.58 10.05
N GLU A 98 -3.59 -1.85 10.55
CA GLU A 98 -2.93 -1.02 11.55
C GLU A 98 -2.37 0.26 10.93
N TYR A 99 -1.80 0.19 9.72
CA TYR A 99 -1.41 1.38 8.95
C TYR A 99 -2.58 2.35 8.76
N GLN A 100 -3.79 1.86 8.47
CA GLN A 100 -4.97 2.72 8.34
C GLN A 100 -5.31 3.46 9.65
N LYS A 101 -5.23 2.77 10.79
CA LYS A 101 -5.49 3.39 12.11
C LYS A 101 -4.41 4.40 12.48
N LEU A 102 -3.14 4.03 12.30
CA LEU A 102 -2.01 4.90 12.60
C LEU A 102 -2.00 6.13 11.68
N TYR A 103 -2.39 5.96 10.42
CA TYR A 103 -2.60 7.08 9.49
C TYR A 103 -3.68 8.04 9.99
N TYR A 104 -4.84 7.51 10.39
CA TYR A 104 -5.91 8.34 10.97
C TYR A 104 -5.45 9.09 12.23
N LEU A 105 -4.70 8.43 13.12
CA LEU A 105 -4.16 9.08 14.31
C LEU A 105 -3.14 10.17 13.97
N ALA A 106 -2.33 9.98 12.94
CA ALA A 106 -1.29 10.92 12.54
C ALA A 106 -1.83 12.12 11.73
N PHE A 107 -2.82 11.90 10.86
CA PHE A 107 -3.29 12.90 9.88
C PHE A 107 -4.72 13.38 10.11
N GLY A 108 -5.48 12.76 11.01
CA GLY A 108 -6.86 13.15 11.33
C GLY A 108 -7.92 12.73 10.31
N ASN A 109 -7.52 12.11 9.18
CA ASN A 109 -8.41 11.64 8.13
C ASN A 109 -8.12 10.17 7.76
N GLU A 110 -9.05 9.49 7.11
CA GLU A 110 -8.83 8.09 6.76
C GLU A 110 -7.93 7.96 5.53
N LEU A 111 -7.12 6.89 5.49
CA LEU A 111 -6.24 6.60 4.34
C LEU A 111 -7.02 6.42 3.03
N LYS A 112 -8.27 5.95 3.12
CA LYS A 112 -9.16 5.79 1.97
C LYS A 112 -9.51 7.13 1.31
N ASP A 113 -9.45 8.23 2.05
CA ASP A 113 -9.85 9.56 1.58
C ASP A 113 -8.76 10.23 0.73
N VAL A 114 -7.55 9.67 0.72
CA VAL A 114 -6.42 10.15 -0.11
C VAL A 114 -6.64 9.84 -1.60
N THR A 115 -7.56 8.95 -1.92
CA THR A 115 -7.80 8.50 -3.29
C THR A 115 -9.28 8.27 -3.56
N ASP A 116 -9.64 8.05 -4.83
CA ASP A 116 -11.01 7.70 -5.17
C ASP A 116 -11.36 6.26 -4.76
N ASN A 117 -12.65 5.98 -4.63
CA ASN A 117 -13.14 4.68 -4.19
C ASN A 117 -12.68 3.51 -5.09
N GLN A 118 -12.49 3.72 -6.41
CA GLN A 118 -12.04 2.64 -7.29
C GLN A 118 -10.58 2.29 -7.03
N LYS A 119 -9.69 3.29 -6.92
CA LYS A 119 -8.29 3.04 -6.55
C LYS A 119 -8.19 2.42 -5.17
N TRP A 120 -8.97 2.91 -4.20
CA TRP A 120 -8.98 2.31 -2.85
C TRP A 120 -9.42 0.84 -2.85
N LYS A 121 -10.46 0.49 -3.61
CA LYS A 121 -10.86 -0.92 -3.80
C LYS A 121 -9.71 -1.76 -4.37
N ALA A 122 -8.95 -1.22 -5.34
CA ALA A 122 -7.79 -1.91 -5.90
C ALA A 122 -6.73 -2.19 -4.84
N ILE A 123 -6.40 -1.19 -4.01
CA ILE A 123 -5.42 -1.33 -2.92
C ILE A 123 -5.88 -2.36 -1.88
N LYS A 124 -7.14 -2.31 -1.43
CA LYS A 124 -7.67 -3.32 -0.50
C LYS A 124 -7.65 -4.73 -1.08
N SER A 125 -8.02 -4.87 -2.36
CA SER A 125 -7.98 -6.15 -3.05
C SER A 125 -6.54 -6.67 -3.16
N LEU A 126 -5.58 -5.79 -3.45
CA LEU A 126 -4.15 -6.10 -3.51
C LEU A 126 -3.61 -6.66 -2.19
N PHE A 127 -3.89 -5.98 -1.06
CA PHE A 127 -3.50 -6.48 0.27
C PHE A 127 -4.18 -7.81 0.63
N SER A 128 -5.46 -7.96 0.27
CA SER A 128 -6.18 -9.23 0.45
C SER A 128 -5.52 -10.34 -0.37
N PHE A 129 -5.12 -10.05 -1.60
CA PHE A 129 -4.47 -11.00 -2.49
C PHE A 129 -3.09 -11.41 -1.98
N ARG A 130 -2.25 -10.45 -1.56
CA ARG A 130 -0.96 -10.76 -0.94
C ARG A 130 -1.12 -11.67 0.26
N ASN A 131 -2.09 -11.42 1.15
CA ASN A 131 -2.30 -12.25 2.34
C ASN A 131 -2.53 -13.73 1.97
N LEU A 132 -3.26 -14.02 0.90
CA LEU A 132 -3.48 -15.40 0.48
C LEU A 132 -2.23 -16.03 -0.12
N ILE A 133 -1.47 -15.26 -0.91
CA ILE A 133 -0.21 -15.71 -1.52
C ILE A 133 0.81 -16.09 -0.44
N VAL A 134 1.06 -15.21 0.54
CA VAL A 134 2.10 -15.45 1.56
C VAL A 134 1.75 -16.59 2.51
N HIS A 135 0.46 -16.89 2.68
CA HIS A 135 0.00 -18.03 3.48
C HIS A 135 -0.12 -19.33 2.67
N GLY A 136 0.30 -19.34 1.40
CA GLY A 136 0.26 -20.54 0.56
C GLY A 136 -1.14 -21.11 0.39
N SER A 137 -2.18 -20.27 0.46
CA SER A 137 -3.56 -20.74 0.30
C SER A 137 -3.75 -21.22 -1.13
N GLY A 138 -4.23 -22.45 -1.32
CA GLY A 138 -4.56 -22.96 -2.65
C GLY A 138 -5.67 -22.12 -3.30
N VAL A 139 -5.50 -21.77 -4.56
CA VAL A 139 -6.54 -21.09 -5.35
C VAL A 139 -7.58 -22.12 -5.74
N LEU A 140 -8.79 -21.98 -5.21
CA LEU A 140 -9.94 -22.78 -5.59
C LEU A 140 -11.02 -21.87 -6.18
N ILE A 141 -11.58 -22.30 -7.30
CA ILE A 141 -12.62 -21.59 -8.04
C ILE A 141 -13.79 -22.55 -8.21
N ASP A 142 -14.97 -22.11 -7.76
CA ASP A 142 -16.21 -22.84 -7.90
C ASP A 142 -16.93 -22.38 -9.17
N TYR A 143 -17.60 -23.33 -9.82
CA TYR A 143 -18.40 -23.09 -11.01
C TYR A 143 -19.86 -23.48 -10.75
N TYR A 144 -20.76 -22.52 -10.85
CA TYR A 144 -22.20 -22.76 -10.68
C TYR A 144 -22.90 -22.68 -12.03
N ARG A 145 -23.60 -23.73 -12.43
CA ARG A 145 -24.33 -23.73 -13.70
C ARG A 145 -25.53 -22.75 -13.63
N VAL A 146 -25.55 -21.78 -14.55
CA VAL A 146 -26.62 -20.80 -14.73
C VAL A 146 -27.04 -20.80 -16.20
N LYS A 147 -28.19 -21.46 -16.49
CA LYS A 147 -28.65 -21.74 -17.86
C LYS A 147 -27.59 -22.56 -18.64
N GLU A 148 -27.10 -22.01 -19.75
CA GLU A 148 -26.10 -22.64 -20.64
C GLU A 148 -24.65 -22.23 -20.33
N LYS A 149 -24.42 -21.49 -19.24
CA LYS A 149 -23.10 -21.01 -18.85
C LYS A 149 -22.78 -21.41 -17.41
N PHE A 150 -21.51 -21.32 -17.04
CA PHE A 150 -21.05 -21.51 -15.67
C PHE A 150 -20.62 -20.17 -15.09
N GLN A 151 -21.22 -19.79 -13.96
CA GLN A 151 -20.82 -18.62 -13.20
C GLN A 151 -19.54 -18.92 -12.43
N VAL A 152 -18.54 -18.06 -12.57
CA VAL A 152 -17.29 -18.13 -11.82
C VAL A 152 -17.51 -17.53 -10.44
N VAL A 153 -17.17 -18.28 -9.39
CA VAL A 153 -17.24 -17.84 -8.00
C VAL A 153 -15.93 -18.22 -7.30
N GLY A 154 -15.31 -17.28 -6.60
CA GLY A 154 -14.10 -17.59 -5.83
C GLY A 154 -14.44 -18.43 -4.60
N TRP A 155 -13.68 -19.48 -4.34
CA TRP A 155 -13.90 -20.31 -3.15
C TRP A 155 -13.26 -19.70 -1.90
N GLY A 156 -13.96 -19.79 -0.77
CA GLY A 156 -13.46 -19.39 0.54
C GLY A 156 -12.88 -17.96 0.55
N LYS A 157 -11.60 -17.83 0.94
CA LYS A 157 -10.94 -16.54 1.11
C LYS A 157 -10.65 -15.81 -0.22
N TYR A 158 -10.67 -16.50 -1.36
CA TYR A 158 -10.47 -15.89 -2.68
C TYR A 158 -11.71 -15.18 -3.22
N ASN A 159 -12.89 -15.40 -2.63
CA ASN A 159 -14.15 -14.85 -3.12
C ASN A 159 -14.11 -13.32 -3.31
N SER A 160 -13.56 -12.58 -2.35
CA SER A 160 -13.47 -11.12 -2.43
C SER A 160 -12.59 -10.65 -3.60
N ILE A 161 -11.46 -11.32 -3.83
CA ILE A 161 -10.52 -11.00 -4.90
C ILE A 161 -11.14 -11.36 -6.26
N ILE A 162 -11.72 -12.55 -6.40
CA ILE A 162 -12.37 -12.99 -7.65
C ILE A 162 -13.52 -12.06 -8.01
N ASN A 163 -14.38 -11.71 -7.04
CA ASN A 163 -15.48 -10.77 -7.29
C ASN A 163 -14.97 -9.40 -7.73
N TYR A 164 -13.89 -8.92 -7.13
CA TYR A 164 -13.26 -7.68 -7.54
C TYR A 164 -12.69 -7.78 -8.97
N LEU A 165 -11.95 -8.85 -9.29
CA LEU A 165 -11.42 -9.08 -10.63
C LEU A 165 -12.52 -9.22 -11.69
N ILE A 166 -13.69 -9.77 -11.33
CA ILE A 166 -14.88 -9.79 -12.18
C ILE A 166 -15.45 -8.37 -12.38
N GLU A 167 -15.56 -7.57 -11.31
CA GLU A 167 -16.03 -6.16 -11.36
C GLU A 167 -15.20 -5.35 -12.37
N ILE A 168 -13.87 -5.50 -12.33
CA ILE A 168 -12.95 -4.79 -13.23
C ILE A 168 -12.68 -5.52 -14.56
N LYS A 169 -13.42 -6.60 -14.84
CA LYS A 169 -13.36 -7.38 -16.10
C LYS A 169 -12.00 -8.05 -16.39
N LEU A 170 -11.20 -8.31 -15.36
CA LEU A 170 -10.02 -9.16 -15.47
C LEU A 170 -10.32 -10.64 -15.30
N VAL A 171 -11.47 -11.00 -14.72
CA VAL A 171 -11.97 -12.38 -14.71
C VAL A 171 -13.36 -12.39 -15.33
N PRO A 172 -13.69 -13.34 -16.22
CA PRO A 172 -15.03 -13.44 -16.77
C PRO A 172 -16.02 -13.84 -15.68
N LYS A 173 -17.18 -13.17 -15.62
CA LYS A 173 -18.28 -13.58 -14.73
C LYS A 173 -18.85 -14.96 -15.09
N PHE A 174 -18.84 -15.29 -16.38
CA PHE A 174 -19.39 -16.53 -16.92
C PHE A 174 -18.43 -17.16 -17.94
N VAL A 175 -18.27 -18.48 -17.85
CA VAL A 175 -17.51 -19.30 -18.80
C VAL A 175 -18.44 -20.32 -19.49
N LYS A 176 -18.03 -20.82 -20.65
CA LYS A 176 -18.83 -21.80 -21.42
C LYS A 176 -18.71 -23.23 -20.88
N ASN A 177 -17.58 -23.56 -20.26
CA ASN A 177 -17.25 -24.90 -19.79
C ASN A 177 -16.69 -24.79 -18.36
N GLU A 178 -17.12 -25.68 -17.46
CA GLU A 178 -16.57 -25.82 -16.10
C GLU A 178 -15.06 -26.13 -16.08
N ASN A 179 -14.54 -26.76 -17.14
CA ASN A 179 -13.10 -27.01 -17.31
C ASN A 179 -12.31 -25.78 -17.79
N THR A 180 -12.92 -24.59 -17.84
CA THR A 180 -12.21 -23.36 -18.20
C THR A 180 -11.32 -22.96 -17.03
N GLU A 181 -10.01 -23.18 -17.16
CA GLU A 181 -9.04 -22.73 -16.18
C GLU A 181 -9.02 -21.20 -16.10
N ILE A 182 -9.16 -20.68 -14.88
CA ILE A 182 -9.02 -19.26 -14.59
C ILE A 182 -7.72 -19.10 -13.81
N ASP A 183 -6.71 -18.55 -14.46
CA ASP A 183 -5.45 -18.23 -13.80
C ASP A 183 -5.49 -16.78 -13.27
N ILE A 184 -5.44 -16.65 -11.94
CA ILE A 184 -5.41 -15.34 -11.27
C ILE A 184 -4.00 -14.74 -11.18
N PHE A 185 -2.99 -15.49 -11.58
CA PHE A 185 -1.59 -15.08 -11.69
C PHE A 185 -1.20 -14.76 -13.13
N GLU A 186 -2.16 -14.53 -14.02
CA GLU A 186 -1.89 -14.04 -15.37
C GLU A 186 -1.25 -12.64 -15.36
N SER A 187 -0.40 -12.38 -16.37
CA SER A 187 0.35 -11.12 -16.50
C SER A 187 -0.51 -9.86 -16.46
N ARG A 188 -1.72 -9.91 -17.04
CA ARG A 188 -2.66 -8.77 -17.05
C ARG A 188 -3.17 -8.40 -15.65
N ILE A 189 -3.29 -9.37 -14.75
CA ILE A 189 -3.72 -9.12 -13.36
C ILE A 189 -2.58 -8.50 -12.58
N ALA A 190 -1.36 -9.05 -12.70
CA ALA A 190 -0.18 -8.46 -12.08
C ALA A 190 0.09 -7.04 -12.61
N ASP A 191 -0.05 -6.81 -13.91
CA ASP A 191 0.14 -5.49 -14.53
C ASP A 191 -0.89 -4.47 -14.05
N TYR A 192 -2.14 -4.90 -13.86
CA TYR A 192 -3.17 -4.05 -13.27
C TYR A 192 -2.79 -3.58 -11.86
N TYR A 193 -2.38 -4.51 -10.98
CA TYR A 193 -1.98 -4.13 -9.62
C TYR A 193 -0.70 -3.30 -9.57
N TYR A 194 0.27 -3.60 -10.44
CA TYR A 194 1.46 -2.78 -10.62
C TYR A 194 1.08 -1.34 -10.99
N ALA A 195 0.22 -1.15 -12.00
CA ALA A 195 -0.21 0.17 -12.43
C ALA A 195 -0.99 0.90 -11.32
N LYS A 196 -1.92 0.23 -10.65
CA LYS A 196 -2.71 0.84 -9.56
C LYS A 196 -1.86 1.20 -8.35
N THR A 197 -0.82 0.43 -8.07
CA THR A 197 0.16 0.77 -7.04
C THR A 197 0.85 2.08 -7.39
N LEU A 198 1.40 2.22 -8.60
CA LEU A 198 2.08 3.44 -9.02
C LEU A 198 1.15 4.67 -9.06
N GLU A 199 -0.06 4.50 -9.58
CA GLU A 199 -1.08 5.56 -9.60
C GLU A 199 -1.39 6.04 -8.17
N PHE A 200 -1.64 5.10 -7.25
CA PHE A 200 -1.95 5.43 -5.87
C PHE A 200 -0.77 6.11 -5.17
N THR A 201 0.46 5.62 -5.35
CA THR A 201 1.64 6.19 -4.69
C THR A 201 1.95 7.61 -5.17
N ASN A 202 1.73 7.90 -6.46
CA ASN A 202 1.88 9.26 -6.97
C ASN A 202 0.84 10.20 -6.35
N GLN A 203 -0.42 9.77 -6.28
CA GLN A 203 -1.48 10.57 -5.64
C GLN A 203 -1.22 10.76 -4.14
N PHE A 204 -0.81 9.69 -3.46
CA PHE A 204 -0.48 9.72 -2.04
C PHE A 204 0.68 10.67 -1.74
N ALA A 205 1.76 10.64 -2.53
CA ALA A 205 2.90 11.53 -2.33
C ALA A 205 2.53 13.01 -2.42
N VAL A 206 1.67 13.38 -3.39
CA VAL A 206 1.18 14.76 -3.54
C VAL A 206 0.35 15.20 -2.33
N GLU A 207 -0.57 14.34 -1.86
CA GLU A 207 -1.41 14.61 -0.70
C GLU A 207 -0.59 14.80 0.58
N ILE A 208 0.37 13.90 0.83
CA ILE A 208 1.23 13.97 2.02
C ILE A 208 2.10 15.21 1.99
N GLN A 209 2.69 15.55 0.84
CA GLN A 209 3.48 16.78 0.72
C GLN A 209 2.63 18.01 1.03
N SER A 210 1.41 18.09 0.50
CA SER A 210 0.49 19.21 0.81
C SER A 210 0.18 19.31 2.30
N LYS A 211 -0.11 18.17 2.95
CA LYS A 211 -0.44 18.14 4.39
C LYS A 211 0.74 18.49 5.28
N LEU A 212 1.94 18.03 4.95
CA LEU A 212 3.13 18.35 5.72
C LEU A 212 3.42 19.87 5.67
N LEU A 213 3.33 20.47 4.48
CA LEU A 213 3.49 21.92 4.27
C LEU A 213 2.42 22.77 4.99
N GLN A 214 1.18 22.29 5.06
CA GLN A 214 0.11 22.99 5.80
C GLN A 214 0.39 23.07 7.30
N ASN A 215 0.89 21.99 7.92
CA ASN A 215 1.19 22.02 9.36
C ASN A 215 2.35 22.98 9.66
N GLU A 216 3.38 23.02 8.80
CA GLU A 216 4.48 23.97 8.94
C GLU A 216 3.96 25.42 8.91
N ALA A 217 2.97 25.72 8.06
CA ALA A 217 2.37 27.04 7.98
C ALA A 217 1.50 27.38 9.21
N GLU A 218 0.71 26.42 9.72
CA GLU A 218 -0.12 26.60 10.91
C GLU A 218 0.72 26.86 12.17
N GLU A 219 1.82 26.12 12.36
CA GLU A 219 2.73 26.34 13.50
C GLU A 219 3.44 27.70 13.42
N ILE A 220 3.80 28.18 12.22
CA ILE A 220 4.36 29.53 12.04
C ILE A 220 3.32 30.59 12.43
N ILE A 221 2.05 30.41 12.03
CA ILE A 221 0.97 31.33 12.38
C ILE A 221 0.75 31.34 13.90
N GLU A 222 0.62 30.17 14.54
CA GLU A 222 0.47 30.07 16.00
C GLU A 222 1.67 30.70 16.75
N ALA A 223 2.90 30.51 16.25
CA ALA A 223 4.09 31.11 16.85
C ALA A 223 4.14 32.64 16.67
N ILE A 224 3.61 33.17 15.58
CA ILE A 224 3.48 34.63 15.36
C ILE A 224 2.41 35.19 16.31
N GLU A 225 1.22 34.59 16.35
CA GLU A 225 0.11 35.03 17.21
C GLU A 225 0.48 34.99 18.70
N PHE A 226 1.19 33.95 19.14
CA PHE A 226 1.67 33.83 20.52
C PHE A 226 2.69 34.91 20.91
N ASN A 227 3.54 35.36 19.97
CA ASN A 227 4.49 36.43 20.24
C ASN A 227 3.79 37.81 20.30
N ASP A 228 2.78 38.04 19.46
CA ASP A 228 1.97 39.26 19.49
C ASP A 228 1.17 39.41 20.81
N GLU A 229 0.77 38.29 21.44
CA GLU A 229 0.14 38.29 22.77
C GLU A 229 1.12 38.58 23.92
N LEU A 230 2.43 38.31 23.75
CA LEU A 230 3.45 38.58 24.76
C LEU A 230 4.00 40.02 24.71
N GLU A 231 3.81 40.72 23.59
CA GLU A 231 4.22 42.12 23.41
C GLU A 231 3.14 43.14 23.82
N ASN A 232 1.93 42.69 24.19
CA ASN A 232 0.82 43.50 24.70
C ASN A 232 0.60 43.33 26.21
#